data_AF-A0AA91THJ0-F1
#
_entry.id   AF-A0AA91THJ0-F1
#
_cell.length_a   1.000
_cell.length_b   1.000
_cell.length_c   1.000
_cell.angle_alpha   90.00
_cell.angle_beta   90.00
_cell.angle_gamma   90.00
#
_symmetry.space_group_name_H-M   'P 1'
#
loop_
_entity.id
_entity.type
_entity.pdbx_description
1 polymer ?
#
loop_
_entity_poly.entity_id
_entity_poly.type
_entity_poly.pdbx_seq_one_letter_code
_entity_poly.pdbx_strand_id
1 'polypeptide(L)'
;MVNMKICKNCFADVEMQAAVCNESDTKGICEVCGQEGRLLDIEYFSDFFEEVLALFEPSETGTGIADLVQQDWDIFSSVGIGTKVLSYFLSLKDYGYSVDDKVSYSALMEDKLNVWNVVKKQVRESRRFFADLLAFDEMNLMESNASILEGSIFYRARVIPSGVKELSTKEMSCPPYNKATAGRANPMGIPYLYLCQDEETTYYEVRALYLDRLSVAQFRVKENLNILDFTSKLSLYVAFSNATETLSDVIVKQKLLQAISHDLSKPLRRYDTELEYVPTQLICEYCKLNGIDGIRFESSLHKGGINLVLFDANKADCISVVSKEIKKVEIAL
;
A
#
# COMPACT_ATOMS: atom_id res chain seq x y z
N MET A 1 -2.51 19.85 35.95
CA MET A 1 -1.15 19.50 35.49
C MET A 1 -0.69 20.59 34.54
N VAL A 2 0.61 20.81 34.38
CA VAL A 2 1.09 21.72 33.33
C VAL A 2 1.04 20.93 32.04
N ASN A 3 0.23 21.38 31.09
CA ASN A 3 0.04 20.70 29.82
C ASN A 3 1.34 20.73 29.01
N MET A 4 1.76 19.55 28.51
CA MET A 4 3.00 19.40 27.74
C MET A 4 2.91 20.19 26.42
N LYS A 5 3.89 21.06 26.16
CA LYS A 5 3.97 21.87 24.94
C LYS A 5 4.92 21.26 23.90
N ILE A 6 4.39 21.01 22.70
CA ILE A 6 5.08 20.30 21.62
C ILE A 6 5.20 21.16 20.36
N CYS A 7 6.26 20.96 19.57
CA CYS A 7 6.45 21.63 18.28
C CYS A 7 6.32 20.65 17.10
N LYS A 8 6.16 21.19 15.88
CA LYS A 8 5.98 20.39 14.67
C LYS A 8 7.11 19.39 14.43
N ASN A 9 8.36 19.72 14.82
CA ASN A 9 9.53 18.88 14.57
C ASN A 9 9.52 17.59 15.39
N CYS A 10 8.56 17.42 16.31
CA CYS A 10 8.36 16.16 17.01
C CYS A 10 7.63 15.12 16.16
N PHE A 11 6.92 15.52 15.11
CA PHE A 11 6.11 14.66 14.26
C PHE A 11 6.78 14.41 12.91
N ALA A 12 6.65 13.20 12.38
CA ALA A 12 6.95 12.87 10.98
C ALA A 12 5.66 12.93 10.13
N ASP A 13 4.49 12.71 10.72
CA ASP A 13 3.19 12.93 10.07
C ASP A 13 3.01 14.41 9.70
N VAL A 14 2.82 14.67 8.41
CA VAL A 14 2.77 16.03 7.84
C VAL A 14 1.53 16.82 8.26
N GLU A 15 0.45 16.12 8.62
CA GLU A 15 -0.84 16.71 8.96
C GLU A 15 -0.84 17.13 10.43
N MET A 16 -0.23 16.32 11.30
CA MET A 16 0.08 16.75 12.66
C MET A 16 1.07 17.92 12.68
N GLN A 17 2.08 17.92 11.80
CA GLN A 17 2.97 19.08 11.64
C GLN A 17 2.19 20.35 11.22
N ALA A 18 1.25 20.21 10.29
CA ALA A 18 0.40 21.30 9.82
C ALA A 18 -0.52 21.82 10.94
N ALA A 19 -1.15 20.93 11.70
CA ALA A 19 -1.98 21.28 12.86
C ALA A 19 -1.19 22.12 13.88
N VAL A 20 0.03 21.71 14.24
CA VAL A 20 0.90 22.52 15.13
C VAL A 20 1.21 23.89 14.53
N CYS A 21 1.41 23.98 13.23
CA CYS A 21 1.69 25.26 12.58
C CYS A 21 0.48 26.19 12.55
N ASN A 22 -0.72 25.66 12.36
CA ASN A 22 -1.94 26.42 12.14
C ASN A 22 -2.62 26.83 13.44
N GLU A 23 -2.61 25.95 14.45
CA GLU A 23 -3.35 26.14 15.69
C GLU A 23 -2.52 26.80 16.80
N SER A 24 -1.22 27.00 16.59
CA SER A 24 -0.33 27.63 17.58
C SER A 24 0.16 29.02 17.16
N ASP A 25 -0.14 30.00 18.02
CA ASP A 25 0.45 31.35 17.96
C ASP A 25 1.62 31.55 18.94
N THR A 26 1.88 30.57 19.82
CA THR A 26 2.89 30.69 20.88
C THR A 26 4.24 30.18 20.40
N LYS A 27 5.31 30.95 20.60
CA LYS A 27 6.69 30.52 20.34
C LYS A 27 7.45 30.24 21.62
N GLY A 28 8.32 29.24 21.59
CA GLY A 28 9.20 28.92 22.71
C GLY A 28 10.05 27.68 22.43
N ILE A 29 10.62 27.11 23.49
CA ILE A 29 11.40 25.88 23.45
C ILE A 29 10.45 24.69 23.68
N CYS A 30 10.45 23.73 22.75
CA CYS A 30 9.64 22.52 22.83
C CYS A 30 10.04 21.67 24.04
N GLU A 31 9.07 21.26 24.85
CA GLU A 31 9.31 20.47 26.06
C GLU A 31 9.70 19.01 25.74
N VAL A 32 9.45 18.56 24.51
CA VAL A 32 9.69 17.17 24.08
C VAL A 32 11.04 17.02 23.37
N CYS A 33 11.31 17.86 22.37
CA CYS A 33 12.54 17.79 21.56
C CYS A 33 13.57 18.89 21.86
N GLY A 34 13.23 19.90 22.66
CA GLY A 34 14.15 20.99 23.04
C GLY A 34 14.42 22.02 21.93
N GLN A 35 13.76 21.92 20.78
CA GLN A 35 13.95 22.87 19.68
C GLN A 35 13.05 24.10 19.84
N GLU A 36 13.54 25.25 19.35
CA GLU A 36 12.74 26.48 19.31
C GLU A 36 11.73 26.44 18.14
N GLY A 37 10.49 26.83 18.40
CA GLY A 37 9.45 26.82 17.38
C GLY A 37 8.08 27.29 17.88
N ARG A 38 7.06 27.11 17.05
CA ARG A 38 5.65 27.21 17.47
C ARG A 38 5.30 26.02 18.37
N LEU A 39 4.59 26.28 19.46
CA LEU A 39 4.28 25.33 20.50
C LEU A 39 2.77 25.13 20.63
N LEU A 40 2.29 23.93 20.32
CA LEU A 40 0.91 23.53 20.54
C LEU A 40 0.81 22.76 21.87
N ASP A 41 -0.35 22.85 22.51
CA ASP A 41 -0.69 21.95 23.60
C ASP A 41 -0.85 20.53 23.08
N ILE A 42 -0.12 19.55 23.63
CA ILE A 42 -0.24 18.16 23.17
C ILE A 42 -1.66 17.62 23.35
N GLU A 43 -2.42 18.15 24.32
CA GLU A 43 -3.80 17.73 24.57
C GLU A 43 -4.74 18.05 23.40
N TYR A 44 -4.33 18.89 22.44
CA TYR A 44 -5.05 19.05 21.18
C TYR A 44 -5.22 17.71 20.43
N PHE A 45 -4.30 16.77 20.62
CA PHE A 45 -4.34 15.43 20.02
C PHE A 45 -4.89 14.34 20.96
N SER A 46 -5.55 14.70 22.06
CA SER A 46 -5.97 13.73 23.08
C SER A 46 -6.88 12.65 22.50
N ASP A 47 -7.99 13.04 21.86
CA ASP A 47 -8.95 12.07 21.32
C ASP A 47 -8.29 11.09 20.33
N PHE A 48 -7.37 11.59 19.50
CA PHE A 48 -6.60 10.77 18.57
C PHE A 48 -5.72 9.75 19.30
N PHE A 49 -4.89 10.19 20.26
CA PHE A 49 -4.02 9.27 20.99
C PHE A 49 -4.80 8.34 21.89
N GLU A 50 -5.97 8.75 22.39
CA GLU A 50 -6.83 7.89 23.17
C GLU A 50 -7.36 6.71 22.35
N GLU A 51 -7.77 6.97 21.10
CA GLU A 51 -8.20 5.91 20.19
C GLU A 51 -7.03 5.01 19.76
N VAL A 52 -5.86 5.58 19.45
CA VAL A 52 -4.67 4.80 19.09
C VAL A 52 -4.26 3.84 20.21
N LEU A 53 -4.17 4.34 21.44
CA LEU A 53 -3.75 3.53 22.59
C LEU A 53 -4.78 2.44 22.94
N ALA A 54 -6.07 2.66 22.65
CA ALA A 54 -7.12 1.67 22.87
C ALA A 54 -7.06 0.46 21.92
N LEU A 55 -6.25 0.52 20.86
CA LEU A 55 -6.11 -0.58 19.88
C LEU A 55 -5.26 -1.74 20.40
N PHE A 56 -4.50 -1.51 21.48
CA PHE A 56 -3.46 -2.40 21.97
C PHE A 56 -3.81 -3.00 23.32
N GLU A 57 -3.24 -4.17 23.60
CA GLU A 57 -3.33 -4.86 24.87
C GLU A 57 -1.96 -5.40 25.32
N PRO A 58 -1.74 -5.61 26.64
CA PRO A 58 -0.49 -6.17 27.15
C PRO A 58 -0.18 -7.54 26.54
N SER A 59 1.08 -7.78 26.15
CA SER A 59 1.50 -9.01 25.49
C SER A 59 2.94 -9.40 25.84
N GLU A 60 3.15 -10.62 26.34
CA GLU A 60 4.48 -11.11 26.73
C GLU A 60 5.47 -11.20 25.55
N THR A 61 4.95 -11.54 24.36
CA THR A 61 5.71 -11.68 23.12
C THR A 61 5.63 -10.44 22.23
N GLY A 62 4.94 -9.39 22.70
CA GLY A 62 4.70 -8.15 21.97
C GLY A 62 5.94 -7.28 21.79
N THR A 63 5.69 -6.06 21.35
CA THR A 63 6.69 -5.02 21.08
C THR A 63 6.35 -3.76 21.88
N GLY A 64 7.32 -2.87 22.12
CA GLY A 64 7.05 -1.60 22.81
C GLY A 64 6.04 -0.75 22.02
N ILE A 65 5.12 -0.07 22.70
CA ILE A 65 4.06 0.71 22.05
C ILE A 65 4.62 1.79 21.12
N ALA A 66 5.71 2.46 21.52
CA ALA A 66 6.34 3.50 20.71
C ALA A 66 6.97 2.93 19.42
N ASP A 67 7.58 1.74 19.50
CA ASP A 67 8.13 1.05 18.34
C ASP A 67 7.03 0.61 17.38
N LEU A 68 5.93 0.04 17.89
CA LEU A 68 4.78 -0.37 17.07
C LEU A 68 4.14 0.83 16.37
N VAL A 69 3.86 1.90 17.11
CA VAL A 69 3.27 3.12 16.56
C VAL A 69 4.18 3.72 15.48
N GLN A 70 5.50 3.74 15.72
CA GLN A 70 6.45 4.25 14.75
C GLN A 70 6.55 3.35 13.50
N GLN A 71 6.60 2.03 13.69
CA GLN A 71 6.73 1.07 12.59
C GLN A 71 5.51 1.08 11.67
N ASP A 72 4.31 1.12 12.25
CA ASP A 72 3.07 0.99 11.48
C ASP A 72 2.63 2.30 10.83
N TRP A 73 2.91 3.46 11.47
CA TRP A 73 2.34 4.74 11.05
C TRP A 73 3.33 5.88 10.90
N ASP A 74 4.58 5.72 11.34
CA ASP A 74 5.65 6.74 11.23
C ASP A 74 5.20 8.12 11.77
N ILE A 75 4.48 8.14 12.90
CA ILE A 75 3.86 9.36 13.45
C ILE A 75 4.91 10.35 13.96
N PHE A 76 5.91 9.86 14.70
CA PHE A 76 6.87 10.69 15.39
C PHE A 76 8.17 10.82 14.59
N SER A 77 8.91 11.90 14.82
CA SER A 77 10.24 12.10 14.23
C SER A 77 11.29 11.09 14.73
N SER A 78 11.02 10.40 15.85
CA SER A 78 11.81 9.28 16.35
C SER A 78 11.02 8.49 17.40
N VAL A 79 11.38 7.22 17.58
CA VAL A 79 10.82 6.35 18.65
C VAL A 79 10.96 7.03 20.02
N GLY A 80 12.11 7.64 20.33
CA GLY A 80 12.33 8.30 21.62
C GLY A 80 11.42 9.51 21.87
N ILE A 81 10.99 10.21 20.83
CA ILE A 81 9.97 11.26 20.94
C ILE A 81 8.59 10.61 21.14
N GLY A 82 8.29 9.54 20.40
CA GLY A 82 7.08 8.75 20.59
C GLY A 82 6.92 8.24 22.02
N THR A 83 7.98 7.68 22.63
CA THR A 83 7.97 7.23 24.02
C THR A 83 7.56 8.34 24.98
N LYS A 84 8.10 9.56 24.84
CA LYS A 84 7.74 10.69 25.72
C LYS A 84 6.28 11.10 25.58
N VAL A 85 5.79 11.19 24.35
CA VAL A 85 4.40 11.59 24.07
C VAL A 85 3.41 10.52 24.53
N LEU A 86 3.66 9.26 24.19
CA LEU A 86 2.78 8.15 24.57
C LEU A 86 2.79 7.93 26.09
N SER A 87 3.95 8.09 26.75
CA SER A 87 4.04 8.05 28.21
C SER A 87 3.17 9.12 28.88
N TYR A 88 3.06 10.32 28.29
CA TYR A 88 2.16 11.37 28.77
C TYR A 88 0.70 10.89 28.74
N PHE A 89 0.21 10.42 27.60
CA PHE A 89 -1.19 9.98 27.48
C PHE A 89 -1.51 8.73 28.31
N LEU A 90 -0.59 7.78 28.41
CA LEU A 90 -0.73 6.62 29.29
C LEU A 90 -0.75 6.99 30.78
N SER A 91 -0.23 8.16 31.16
CA SER A 91 -0.34 8.67 32.53
C SER A 91 -1.70 9.31 32.83
N LEU A 92 -2.44 9.71 31.81
CA LEU A 92 -3.75 10.37 31.95
C LEU A 92 -4.91 9.37 32.05
N LYS A 93 -4.78 8.19 31.45
CA LYS A 93 -5.82 7.15 31.41
C LYS A 93 -5.19 5.76 31.47
N ASP A 94 -5.83 4.87 32.22
CA ASP A 94 -5.38 3.49 32.38
C ASP A 94 -5.88 2.62 31.21
N TYR A 95 -4.94 2.05 30.46
CA TYR A 95 -5.18 1.10 29.37
C TYR A 95 -4.75 -0.33 29.75
N GLY A 96 -4.33 -0.56 31.00
CA GLY A 96 -3.81 -1.85 31.46
C GLY A 96 -2.34 -2.11 31.12
N TYR A 97 -1.65 -1.13 30.52
CA TYR A 97 -0.22 -1.18 30.22
C TYR A 97 0.43 0.20 30.36
N SER A 98 1.76 0.21 30.49
CA SER A 98 2.63 1.38 30.50
C SER A 98 3.48 1.46 29.24
N VAL A 99 4.21 2.57 29.08
CA VAL A 99 5.06 2.78 27.90
C VAL A 99 6.22 1.78 27.79
N ASP A 100 6.61 1.19 28.93
CA ASP A 100 7.72 0.23 29.03
C ASP A 100 7.25 -1.22 28.84
N ASP A 101 5.94 -1.45 28.85
CA ASP A 101 5.37 -2.77 28.62
C ASP A 101 5.37 -3.12 27.13
N LYS A 102 5.38 -4.43 26.88
CA LYS A 102 5.17 -4.97 25.54
C LYS A 102 3.68 -5.10 25.28
N VAL A 103 3.26 -4.74 24.08
CA VAL A 103 1.88 -4.81 23.63
C VAL A 103 1.76 -5.50 22.28
N SER A 104 0.57 -5.98 21.99
CA SER A 104 0.12 -6.38 20.65
C SER A 104 -1.20 -5.69 20.34
N TYR A 105 -1.66 -5.78 19.09
CA TYR A 105 -3.04 -5.41 18.78
C TYR A 105 -4.00 -6.24 19.63
N SER A 106 -5.10 -5.64 20.05
CA SER A 106 -6.17 -6.33 20.77
C SER A 106 -6.69 -7.53 19.97
N ALA A 107 -7.19 -8.56 20.65
CA ALA A 107 -7.74 -9.75 20.00
C ALA A 107 -8.80 -9.43 18.91
N LEU A 108 -9.65 -8.42 19.14
CA LEU A 108 -10.63 -7.95 18.15
C LEU A 108 -9.97 -7.37 16.89
N MET A 109 -8.85 -6.67 17.04
CA MET A 109 -8.07 -6.17 15.92
C MET A 109 -7.36 -7.31 15.19
N GLU A 110 -6.78 -8.26 15.92
CA GLU A 110 -6.12 -9.42 15.33
C GLU A 110 -7.06 -10.26 14.46
N ASP A 111 -8.30 -10.49 14.93
CA ASP A 111 -9.33 -11.21 14.16
C ASP A 111 -9.64 -10.50 12.83
N LYS A 112 -9.85 -9.18 12.86
CA LYS A 112 -10.10 -8.37 11.66
C LYS A 112 -8.90 -8.35 10.70
N LEU A 113 -7.68 -8.25 11.23
CA LEU A 113 -6.45 -8.28 10.44
C LEU A 113 -6.17 -9.65 9.82
N ASN A 114 -6.68 -10.72 10.42
CA ASN A 114 -6.47 -12.08 9.94
C ASN A 114 -7.40 -12.49 8.79
N VAL A 115 -8.41 -11.67 8.45
CA VAL A 115 -9.39 -11.91 7.37
C VAL A 115 -8.69 -12.30 6.06
N TRP A 116 -7.63 -11.59 5.66
CA TRP A 116 -6.91 -11.90 4.43
C TRP A 116 -6.24 -13.29 4.47
N ASN A 117 -5.66 -13.69 5.60
CA ASN A 117 -5.06 -15.01 5.75
C ASN A 117 -6.11 -16.12 5.70
N VAL A 118 -7.30 -15.88 6.27
CA VAL A 118 -8.43 -16.80 6.19
C VAL A 118 -8.84 -17.00 4.73
N VAL A 119 -9.03 -15.92 3.97
CA VAL A 119 -9.34 -15.99 2.53
C VAL A 119 -8.24 -16.74 1.78
N LYS A 120 -6.97 -16.37 1.96
CA LYS A 120 -5.83 -17.08 1.34
C LYS A 120 -5.85 -18.57 1.59
N LYS A 121 -6.17 -19.00 2.81
CA LYS A 121 -6.26 -20.42 3.16
C LYS A 121 -7.44 -21.09 2.46
N GLN A 122 -8.62 -20.49 2.52
CA GLN A 122 -9.83 -21.04 1.88
C GLN A 122 -9.65 -21.24 0.38
N VAL A 123 -9.13 -20.24 -0.31
CA VAL A 123 -9.03 -20.25 -1.77
C VAL A 123 -7.98 -21.26 -2.26
N ARG A 124 -6.91 -21.46 -1.47
CA ARG A 124 -5.86 -22.43 -1.77
C ARG A 124 -6.25 -23.87 -1.44
N GLU A 125 -6.93 -24.09 -0.31
CA GLU A 125 -7.05 -25.42 0.31
C GLU A 125 -8.47 -26.01 0.30
N SER A 126 -9.54 -25.23 0.12
CA SER A 126 -10.91 -25.76 0.32
C SER A 126 -11.98 -25.24 -0.64
N ARG A 127 -12.26 -23.93 -0.66
CA ARG A 127 -13.45 -23.33 -1.33
C ARG A 127 -13.07 -22.26 -2.34
N ARG A 128 -12.19 -22.57 -3.29
CA ARG A 128 -11.67 -21.62 -4.29
C ARG A 128 -12.72 -20.73 -4.96
N PHE A 129 -13.80 -21.32 -5.47
CA PHE A 129 -14.82 -20.59 -6.24
C PHE A 129 -15.91 -19.94 -5.36
N PHE A 130 -15.93 -20.25 -4.07
CA PHE A 130 -16.96 -19.82 -3.11
C PHE A 130 -16.31 -19.38 -1.80
N ALA A 131 -15.16 -18.72 -1.91
CA ALA A 131 -14.47 -18.20 -0.74
C ALA A 131 -15.31 -17.06 -0.15
N ASP A 132 -15.28 -16.97 1.16
CA ASP A 132 -16.07 -15.99 1.89
C ASP A 132 -15.38 -14.62 1.83
N LEU A 133 -16.02 -13.68 1.14
CA LEU A 133 -15.57 -12.29 1.00
C LEU A 133 -16.49 -11.31 1.74
N LEU A 134 -17.42 -11.79 2.58
CA LEU A 134 -18.38 -10.91 3.29
C LEU A 134 -17.65 -9.86 4.13
N ALA A 135 -16.55 -10.23 4.79
CA ALA A 135 -15.74 -9.28 5.55
C ALA A 135 -15.12 -8.17 4.67
N PHE A 136 -14.90 -8.41 3.38
CA PHE A 136 -14.42 -7.39 2.44
C PHE A 136 -15.53 -6.37 2.11
N ASP A 137 -16.77 -6.84 2.02
CA ASP A 137 -17.94 -6.00 1.78
C ASP A 137 -18.28 -5.16 3.01
N GLU A 138 -18.32 -5.79 4.19
CA GLU A 138 -18.61 -5.11 5.46
C GLU A 138 -17.59 -3.99 5.76
N MET A 139 -16.35 -4.15 5.30
CA MET A 139 -15.27 -3.16 5.47
C MET A 139 -15.08 -2.22 4.26
N ASN A 140 -15.93 -2.32 3.23
CA ASN A 140 -15.81 -1.54 1.98
C ASN A 140 -14.37 -1.56 1.40
N LEU A 141 -13.72 -2.73 1.45
CA LEU A 141 -12.30 -2.87 1.09
C LEU A 141 -12.04 -2.72 -0.42
N MET A 142 -13.05 -2.98 -1.24
CA MET A 142 -12.97 -3.07 -2.70
C MET A 142 -13.58 -1.84 -3.37
N GLU A 143 -13.39 -0.67 -2.77
CA GLU A 143 -13.78 0.61 -3.33
C GLU A 143 -12.56 1.34 -3.92
N SER A 144 -12.80 2.12 -4.96
CA SER A 144 -11.77 2.96 -5.56
C SER A 144 -11.24 3.99 -4.56
N ASN A 145 -9.92 4.03 -4.38
CA ASN A 145 -9.24 5.02 -3.52
C ASN A 145 -8.32 5.96 -4.32
N ALA A 146 -8.25 5.79 -5.64
CA ALA A 146 -7.49 6.63 -6.55
C ALA A 146 -8.19 6.77 -7.90
N SER A 147 -7.87 7.83 -8.63
CA SER A 147 -8.31 8.01 -10.02
C SER A 147 -7.13 8.22 -10.95
N ILE A 148 -7.20 7.65 -12.14
CA ILE A 148 -6.25 7.92 -13.23
C ILE A 148 -6.99 8.74 -14.28
N LEU A 149 -6.49 9.94 -14.57
CA LEU A 149 -7.13 10.83 -15.53
C LEU A 149 -6.90 10.36 -16.96
N GLU A 150 -7.87 10.63 -17.83
CA GLU A 150 -7.73 10.49 -19.28
C GLU A 150 -6.44 11.17 -19.76
N GLY A 151 -5.75 10.52 -20.70
CA GLY A 151 -4.50 11.02 -21.26
C GLY A 151 -3.25 10.66 -20.45
N SER A 152 -3.39 10.11 -19.23
CA SER A 152 -2.25 9.62 -18.43
C SER A 152 -1.43 8.59 -19.19
N ILE A 153 -0.11 8.65 -19.04
CA ILE A 153 0.85 7.80 -19.74
C ILE A 153 1.45 6.75 -18.80
N PHE A 154 1.49 5.51 -19.28
CA PHE A 154 2.12 4.38 -18.61
C PHE A 154 2.97 3.59 -19.61
N TYR A 155 3.80 2.69 -19.09
CA TYR A 155 4.82 2.01 -19.89
C TYR A 155 4.66 0.49 -19.84
N ARG A 156 5.08 -0.18 -20.91
CA ARG A 156 5.21 -1.63 -20.93
C ARG A 156 6.40 -2.03 -21.76
N ALA A 157 7.22 -2.96 -21.29
CA ALA A 157 8.29 -3.56 -22.08
C ALA A 157 7.98 -5.02 -22.44
N ARG A 158 8.60 -5.48 -23.54
CA ARG A 158 8.70 -6.89 -23.92
C ARG A 158 10.08 -7.17 -24.50
N VAL A 159 10.67 -8.31 -24.14
CA VAL A 159 11.92 -8.76 -24.76
C VAL A 159 11.66 -9.06 -26.24
N ILE A 160 12.52 -8.52 -27.10
CA ILE A 160 12.45 -8.68 -28.55
C ILE A 160 12.95 -10.09 -28.90
N PRO A 161 12.16 -10.92 -29.60
CA PRO A 161 12.63 -12.21 -30.09
C PRO A 161 13.79 -12.08 -31.08
N SER A 162 14.65 -13.09 -31.16
CA SER A 162 15.75 -13.12 -32.13
C SER A 162 15.24 -12.92 -33.56
N GLY A 163 15.94 -12.08 -34.34
CA GLY A 163 15.58 -11.73 -35.71
C GLY A 163 14.47 -10.68 -35.85
N VAL A 164 13.85 -10.24 -34.75
CA VAL A 164 12.86 -9.15 -34.75
C VAL A 164 13.55 -7.83 -34.47
N LYS A 165 13.17 -6.77 -35.19
CA LYS A 165 13.72 -5.42 -34.94
C LYS A 165 12.99 -4.74 -33.78
N GLU A 166 11.67 -4.75 -33.80
CA GLU A 166 10.78 -4.10 -32.83
C GLU A 166 9.39 -4.76 -32.94
N LEU A 167 8.65 -4.82 -31.83
CA LEU A 167 7.26 -5.28 -31.81
C LEU A 167 6.31 -4.14 -32.21
N SER A 168 5.22 -4.48 -32.89
CA SER A 168 4.17 -3.51 -33.22
C SER A 168 3.34 -3.10 -31.99
N THR A 169 2.62 -1.99 -32.09
CA THR A 169 1.67 -1.53 -31.06
C THR A 169 0.64 -2.61 -30.69
N LYS A 170 0.18 -3.39 -31.67
CA LYS A 170 -0.74 -4.52 -31.46
C LYS A 170 -0.11 -5.64 -30.63
N GLU A 171 1.15 -5.95 -30.88
CA GLU A 171 1.90 -6.99 -30.14
C GLU A 171 2.23 -6.57 -28.71
N MET A 172 2.23 -5.27 -28.42
CA MET A 172 2.44 -4.73 -27.07
C MET A 172 1.19 -4.82 -26.17
N SER A 173 0.00 -5.04 -26.74
CA SER A 173 -1.24 -5.22 -25.98
C SER A 173 -1.31 -6.62 -25.31
N CYS A 174 -2.44 -7.00 -24.72
CA CYS A 174 -2.62 -8.30 -24.08
C CYS A 174 -2.68 -9.45 -25.10
N PRO A 175 -2.23 -10.65 -24.73
CA PRO A 175 -2.47 -11.84 -25.55
C PRO A 175 -3.99 -12.13 -25.65
N PRO A 176 -4.45 -12.82 -26.71
CA PRO A 176 -5.82 -13.33 -26.76
C PRO A 176 -6.08 -14.34 -25.65
N TYR A 177 -7.34 -14.56 -25.29
CA TYR A 177 -7.75 -15.41 -24.16
C TYR A 177 -7.10 -16.81 -24.18
N ASN A 178 -6.99 -17.44 -25.36
CA ASN A 178 -6.40 -18.76 -25.52
C ASN A 178 -4.87 -18.82 -25.36
N LYS A 179 -4.21 -17.67 -25.20
CA LYS A 179 -2.77 -17.53 -24.93
C LYS A 179 -2.49 -16.77 -23.62
N ALA A 180 -3.52 -16.32 -22.91
CA ALA A 180 -3.38 -15.61 -21.65
C ALA A 180 -3.02 -16.61 -20.55
N THR A 181 -1.77 -16.56 -20.10
CA THR A 181 -1.30 -17.36 -18.96
C THR A 181 -1.75 -16.73 -17.65
N ALA A 182 -1.77 -17.52 -16.58
CA ALA A 182 -1.99 -17.00 -15.24
C ALA A 182 -0.89 -16.00 -14.85
N GLY A 183 -1.29 -14.89 -14.24
CA GLY A 183 -0.41 -13.90 -13.64
C GLY A 183 -0.81 -13.59 -12.21
N ARG A 184 -0.12 -12.66 -11.57
CA ARG A 184 -0.41 -12.23 -10.18
C ARG A 184 -1.84 -11.75 -9.98
N ALA A 185 -2.39 -11.07 -10.98
CA ALA A 185 -3.71 -10.45 -10.93
C ALA A 185 -4.72 -11.20 -11.80
N ASN A 186 -4.29 -11.76 -12.94
CA ASN A 186 -5.20 -12.36 -13.89
C ASN A 186 -5.21 -13.90 -13.80
N PRO A 187 -6.40 -14.54 -13.77
CA PRO A 187 -6.51 -15.98 -13.98
C PRO A 187 -6.06 -16.42 -15.37
N MET A 188 -5.74 -17.71 -15.51
CA MET A 188 -5.50 -18.32 -16.81
C MET A 188 -6.72 -18.13 -17.72
N GLY A 189 -6.49 -17.72 -18.96
CA GLY A 189 -7.54 -17.48 -19.94
C GLY A 189 -8.18 -16.09 -19.87
N ILE A 190 -7.86 -15.27 -18.86
CA ILE A 190 -8.42 -13.91 -18.70
C ILE A 190 -7.29 -12.90 -18.91
N PRO A 191 -7.28 -12.12 -20.01
CA PRO A 191 -6.21 -11.18 -20.30
C PRO A 191 -6.39 -9.85 -19.58
N TYR A 192 -5.44 -9.49 -18.70
CA TYR A 192 -5.31 -8.13 -18.14
C TYR A 192 -4.08 -7.41 -18.67
N LEU A 193 -4.15 -6.07 -18.74
CA LEU A 193 -3.07 -5.23 -19.26
C LEU A 193 -2.17 -4.76 -18.12
N TYR A 194 -0.97 -5.33 -18.06
CA TYR A 194 0.10 -4.92 -17.14
C TYR A 194 0.90 -3.76 -17.73
N LEU A 195 1.00 -2.68 -16.96
CA LEU A 195 1.73 -1.46 -17.24
C LEU A 195 2.56 -1.07 -16.00
N CYS A 196 3.52 -0.18 -16.19
CA CYS A 196 4.30 0.43 -15.11
C CYS A 196 4.15 1.95 -15.17
N GLN A 197 4.26 2.60 -14.01
CA GLN A 197 4.19 4.06 -13.89
C GLN A 197 5.30 4.77 -14.65
N ASP A 198 6.50 4.19 -14.64
CA ASP A 198 7.68 4.70 -15.32
C ASP A 198 8.31 3.63 -16.21
N GLU A 199 9.15 4.10 -17.14
CA GLU A 199 9.79 3.24 -18.12
C GLU A 199 10.81 2.29 -17.48
N GLU A 200 11.55 2.77 -16.48
CA GLU A 200 12.64 2.04 -15.85
C GLU A 200 12.14 0.79 -15.12
N THR A 201 11.02 0.91 -14.40
CA THR A 201 10.31 -0.20 -13.76
C THR A 201 10.01 -1.33 -14.74
N THR A 202 9.70 -1.01 -16.01
CA THR A 202 9.40 -2.05 -17.00
C THR A 202 10.58 -2.99 -17.26
N TYR A 203 11.81 -2.51 -17.15
CA TYR A 203 13.02 -3.32 -17.39
C TYR A 203 13.20 -4.38 -16.30
N TYR A 204 12.94 -3.99 -15.06
CA TYR A 204 12.95 -4.89 -13.91
C TYR A 204 11.84 -5.93 -14.00
N GLU A 205 10.61 -5.52 -14.36
CA GLU A 205 9.46 -6.41 -14.48
C GLU A 205 9.63 -7.47 -15.58
N VAL A 206 10.26 -7.13 -16.71
CA VAL A 206 10.61 -8.13 -17.75
C VAL A 206 11.89 -8.89 -17.44
N ARG A 207 12.57 -8.59 -16.32
CA ARG A 207 13.85 -9.18 -15.89
C ARG A 207 14.91 -9.10 -16.98
N ALA A 208 15.02 -7.94 -17.62
CA ALA A 208 15.92 -7.76 -18.75
C ALA A 208 17.38 -7.98 -18.34
N LEU A 209 18.12 -8.69 -19.18
CA LEU A 209 19.54 -8.97 -18.99
C LEU A 209 20.40 -8.00 -19.81
N TYR A 210 21.70 -7.96 -19.48
CA TYR A 210 22.67 -7.20 -20.27
C TYR A 210 22.63 -7.65 -21.74
N LEU A 211 22.54 -6.69 -22.66
CA LEU A 211 22.36 -6.86 -24.11
C LEU A 211 20.99 -7.40 -24.56
N ASP A 212 20.01 -7.55 -23.66
CA ASP A 212 18.64 -7.76 -24.11
C ASP A 212 18.16 -6.54 -24.88
N ARG A 213 17.47 -6.81 -25.98
CA ARG A 213 16.75 -5.79 -26.76
C ARG A 213 15.29 -5.84 -26.35
N LEU A 214 14.74 -4.71 -25.92
CA LEU A 214 13.36 -4.55 -25.50
C LEU A 214 12.59 -3.69 -26.50
N SER A 215 11.32 -4.03 -26.72
CA SER A 215 10.33 -3.09 -27.25
C SER A 215 9.65 -2.44 -26.07
N VAL A 216 9.76 -1.12 -25.97
CA VAL A 216 9.17 -0.34 -24.89
C VAL A 216 8.05 0.51 -25.46
N ALA A 217 6.85 0.31 -24.94
CA ALA A 217 5.64 0.97 -25.39
C ALA A 217 5.17 2.01 -24.39
N GLN A 218 4.64 3.12 -24.92
CA GLN A 218 3.82 4.05 -24.15
C GLN A 218 2.34 3.75 -24.38
N PHE A 219 1.60 3.67 -23.28
CA PHE A 219 0.16 3.50 -23.25
C PHE A 219 -0.50 4.78 -22.75
N ARG A 220 -1.51 5.25 -23.47
CA ARG A 220 -2.34 6.39 -23.07
C ARG A 220 -3.71 5.89 -22.62
N VAL A 221 -4.10 6.25 -21.41
CA VAL A 221 -5.44 5.99 -20.89
C VAL A 221 -6.49 6.81 -21.64
N LYS A 222 -7.62 6.20 -21.99
CA LYS A 222 -8.64 6.80 -22.89
C LYS A 222 -9.80 7.49 -22.19
N GLU A 223 -9.94 7.31 -20.88
CA GLU A 223 -11.03 7.84 -20.06
C GLU A 223 -10.57 7.92 -18.60
N ASN A 224 -11.30 8.63 -17.74
CA ASN A 224 -11.01 8.61 -16.31
C ASN A 224 -11.27 7.22 -15.74
N LEU A 225 -10.31 6.67 -15.00
CA LEU A 225 -10.38 5.33 -14.42
C LEU A 225 -10.45 5.39 -12.91
N ASN A 226 -11.31 4.54 -12.35
CA ASN A 226 -11.40 4.28 -10.92
C ASN A 226 -10.48 3.11 -10.57
N ILE A 227 -9.51 3.35 -9.69
CA ILE A 227 -8.44 2.42 -9.39
C ILE A 227 -8.41 2.16 -7.88
N LEU A 228 -8.20 0.89 -7.54
CA LEU A 228 -7.78 0.53 -6.19
C LEU A 228 -6.25 0.50 -6.12
N ASP A 229 -5.70 1.51 -5.47
CA ASP A 229 -4.27 1.69 -5.26
C ASP A 229 -3.84 1.07 -3.93
N PHE A 230 -3.22 -0.11 -4.01
CA PHE A 230 -2.64 -0.83 -2.87
C PHE A 230 -1.31 -0.22 -2.40
N THR A 231 -0.79 0.82 -3.07
CA THR A 231 0.39 1.58 -2.64
C THR A 231 0.03 2.81 -1.81
N SER A 232 -1.27 3.14 -1.72
CA SER A 232 -1.76 4.31 -1.00
C SER A 232 -1.35 4.25 0.48
N LYS A 233 -0.76 5.35 0.95
CA LYS A 233 -0.47 5.58 2.36
C LYS A 233 -1.46 6.60 2.89
N LEU A 234 -2.16 6.25 3.95
CA LEU A 234 -3.09 7.14 4.63
C LEU A 234 -2.42 7.69 5.89
N SER A 235 -2.51 9.01 6.09
CA SER A 235 -2.18 9.62 7.39
C SER A 235 -3.21 9.14 8.41
N LEU A 236 -2.75 8.50 9.48
CA LEU A 236 -3.64 8.01 10.53
C LEU A 236 -4.38 9.16 11.23
N TYR A 237 -3.73 10.32 11.32
CA TYR A 237 -4.33 11.51 11.91
C TYR A 237 -5.45 12.09 11.03
N VAL A 238 -5.28 12.10 9.70
CA VAL A 238 -6.34 12.50 8.76
C VAL A 238 -7.48 11.50 8.76
N ALA A 239 -7.15 10.20 8.80
CA ALA A 239 -8.14 9.14 8.92
C ALA A 239 -9.06 9.37 10.12
N PHE A 240 -8.46 9.64 11.29
CA PHE A 240 -9.20 10.00 12.50
C PHE A 240 -10.01 11.29 12.35
N SER A 241 -9.40 12.35 11.82
CA SER A 241 -10.00 13.69 11.77
C SER A 241 -11.18 13.81 10.79
N ASN A 242 -11.19 13.00 9.73
CA ASN A 242 -12.22 13.03 8.67
C ASN A 242 -13.20 11.86 8.75
N ALA A 243 -13.13 11.04 9.80
CA ALA A 243 -13.77 9.73 9.80
C ALA A 243 -15.30 9.80 9.94
N THR A 244 -16.00 9.11 9.03
CA THR A 244 -17.32 8.53 9.29
C THR A 244 -17.22 7.12 9.88
N GLU A 245 -16.01 6.54 9.90
CA GLU A 245 -15.67 5.18 10.33
C GLU A 245 -14.84 5.22 11.63
N THR A 246 -14.72 4.11 12.37
CA THR A 246 -13.85 4.08 13.55
C THR A 246 -12.37 4.03 13.13
N LEU A 247 -11.45 4.58 13.93
CA LEU A 247 -10.01 4.48 13.66
C LEU A 247 -9.55 3.02 13.48
N SER A 248 -10.17 2.11 14.24
CA SER A 248 -9.91 0.67 14.15
C SER A 248 -10.21 0.10 12.75
N ASP A 249 -11.32 0.52 12.13
CA ASP A 249 -11.70 0.06 10.80
C ASP A 249 -10.77 0.61 9.73
N VAL A 250 -10.36 1.88 9.86
CA VAL A 250 -9.43 2.50 8.93
C VAL A 250 -8.06 1.80 8.96
N ILE A 251 -7.55 1.48 10.14
CA ILE A 251 -6.27 0.76 10.31
C ILE A 251 -6.36 -0.65 9.73
N VAL A 252 -7.45 -1.36 10.03
CA VAL A 252 -7.69 -2.69 9.45
C VAL A 252 -7.69 -2.61 7.93
N LYS A 253 -8.43 -1.64 7.37
CA LYS A 253 -8.50 -1.42 5.92
C LYS A 253 -7.11 -1.22 5.33
N GLN A 254 -6.33 -0.30 5.91
CA GLN A 254 -4.98 0.01 5.44
C GLN A 254 -4.05 -1.20 5.52
N LYS A 255 -4.01 -1.92 6.65
CA LYS A 255 -3.16 -3.10 6.82
C LYS A 255 -3.55 -4.25 5.89
N LEU A 256 -4.86 -4.45 5.64
CA LEU A 256 -5.31 -5.46 4.69
C LEU A 256 -4.91 -5.09 3.26
N LEU A 257 -5.05 -3.83 2.85
CA LEU A 257 -4.57 -3.36 1.54
C LEU A 257 -3.05 -3.54 1.41
N GLN A 258 -2.26 -3.23 2.44
CA GLN A 258 -0.81 -3.45 2.46
C GLN A 258 -0.45 -4.93 2.37
N ALA A 259 -1.17 -5.81 3.08
CA ALA A 259 -0.95 -7.25 3.04
C ALA A 259 -1.25 -7.83 1.65
N ILE A 260 -2.31 -7.36 0.98
CA ILE A 260 -2.64 -7.72 -0.39
C ILE A 260 -1.58 -7.18 -1.35
N SER A 261 -1.13 -5.93 -1.16
CA SER A 261 -0.03 -5.31 -1.92
C SER A 261 1.25 -6.15 -1.84
N HIS A 262 1.59 -6.62 -0.64
CA HIS A 262 2.74 -7.46 -0.39
C HIS A 262 2.64 -8.79 -1.16
N ASP A 263 1.48 -9.45 -1.14
CA ASP A 263 1.26 -10.70 -1.86
C ASP A 263 1.27 -10.49 -3.39
N LEU A 264 0.71 -9.38 -3.89
CA LEU A 264 0.84 -8.95 -5.29
C LEU A 264 2.31 -8.67 -5.67
N SER A 265 3.09 -8.18 -4.72
CA SER A 265 4.52 -7.86 -4.90
C SER A 265 5.43 -9.03 -4.55
N LYS A 266 4.91 -10.24 -4.32
CA LYS A 266 5.76 -11.40 -4.02
C LYS A 266 6.31 -12.00 -5.32
N PRO A 267 7.64 -12.02 -5.55
CA PRO A 267 8.19 -12.67 -6.73
C PRO A 267 8.09 -14.19 -6.57
N LEU A 268 7.53 -14.89 -7.56
CA LEU A 268 7.59 -16.36 -7.57
C LEU A 268 9.04 -16.84 -7.74
N ARG A 269 9.44 -17.73 -6.83
CA ARG A 269 10.67 -18.51 -6.91
C ARG A 269 10.48 -19.69 -7.85
N ARG A 270 11.60 -20.29 -8.28
CA ARG A 270 11.63 -21.41 -9.25
C ARG A 270 10.75 -22.61 -8.86
N TYR A 271 10.51 -22.81 -7.57
CA TYR A 271 9.74 -23.94 -7.04
C TYR A 271 8.36 -23.53 -6.50
N ASP A 272 7.99 -22.25 -6.62
CA ASP A 272 6.67 -21.81 -6.23
C ASP A 272 5.66 -22.25 -7.29
N THR A 273 4.42 -22.48 -6.84
CA THR A 273 3.33 -22.96 -7.70
C THR A 273 2.41 -21.82 -8.09
N GLU A 274 1.68 -21.95 -9.21
CA GLU A 274 0.65 -20.99 -9.61
C GLU A 274 -0.46 -20.84 -8.55
N LEU A 275 -0.58 -21.79 -7.61
CA LEU A 275 -1.50 -21.72 -6.47
C LEU A 275 -1.25 -20.47 -5.59
N GLU A 276 -0.03 -19.94 -5.57
CA GLU A 276 0.31 -18.73 -4.82
C GLU A 276 -0.36 -17.47 -5.39
N TYR A 277 -0.71 -17.45 -6.68
CA TYR A 277 -1.42 -16.31 -7.30
C TYR A 277 -2.93 -16.37 -7.11
N VAL A 278 -3.47 -17.54 -6.77
CA VAL A 278 -4.91 -17.75 -6.73
C VAL A 278 -5.63 -16.76 -5.79
N PRO A 279 -5.12 -16.43 -4.57
CA PRO A 279 -5.77 -15.44 -3.73
C PRO A 279 -5.78 -14.02 -4.34
N THR A 280 -4.65 -13.56 -4.88
CA THR A 280 -4.57 -12.21 -5.46
C THR A 280 -5.38 -12.10 -6.74
N GLN A 281 -5.48 -13.18 -7.53
CA GLN A 281 -6.38 -13.27 -8.67
C GLN A 281 -7.85 -13.14 -8.25
N LEU A 282 -8.26 -13.84 -7.19
CA LEU A 282 -9.63 -13.71 -6.65
C LEU A 282 -9.93 -12.25 -6.29
N ILE A 283 -9.04 -11.59 -5.55
CA ILE A 283 -9.25 -10.19 -5.16
C ILE A 283 -9.31 -9.27 -6.38
N CYS A 284 -8.49 -9.50 -7.41
CA CYS A 284 -8.55 -8.69 -8.63
C CYS A 284 -9.85 -8.89 -9.40
N GLU A 285 -10.34 -10.12 -9.52
CA GLU A 285 -11.67 -10.37 -10.10
C GLU A 285 -12.77 -9.75 -9.24
N TYR A 286 -12.62 -9.77 -7.93
CA TYR A 286 -13.56 -9.15 -7.01
C TYR A 286 -13.60 -7.62 -7.13
N CYS A 287 -12.44 -6.98 -7.26
CA CYS A 287 -12.34 -5.55 -7.60
C CYS A 287 -13.08 -5.25 -8.90
N LYS A 288 -12.85 -6.07 -9.94
CA LYS A 288 -13.51 -5.92 -11.24
C LYS A 288 -15.03 -6.03 -11.13
N LEU A 289 -15.56 -6.94 -10.31
CA LEU A 289 -17.00 -7.08 -10.06
C LEU A 289 -17.59 -5.86 -9.36
N ASN A 290 -16.81 -5.18 -8.52
CA ASN A 290 -17.19 -3.95 -7.84
C ASN A 290 -16.99 -2.67 -8.68
N GLY A 291 -16.76 -2.81 -10.00
CA GLY A 291 -16.67 -1.68 -10.91
C GLY A 291 -15.34 -0.92 -10.88
N ILE A 292 -14.31 -1.48 -10.24
CA ILE A 292 -12.94 -0.96 -10.32
C ILE A 292 -12.35 -1.31 -11.70
N ASP A 293 -11.68 -0.35 -12.33
CA ASP A 293 -11.10 -0.51 -13.68
C ASP A 293 -9.74 -1.22 -13.67
N GLY A 294 -9.04 -1.14 -12.55
CA GLY A 294 -7.71 -1.69 -12.39
C GLY A 294 -7.13 -1.47 -10.99
N ILE A 295 -5.92 -1.98 -10.78
CA ILE A 295 -5.23 -1.90 -9.50
C ILE A 295 -3.81 -1.35 -9.65
N ARG A 296 -3.29 -0.72 -8.59
CA ARG A 296 -1.87 -0.39 -8.46
C ARG A 296 -1.24 -1.13 -7.29
N PHE A 297 0.01 -1.56 -7.45
CA PHE A 297 0.79 -2.21 -6.40
C PHE A 297 2.29 -2.01 -6.65
N GLU A 298 3.11 -2.20 -5.63
CA GLU A 298 4.56 -1.98 -5.70
C GLU A 298 5.24 -2.99 -6.63
N SER A 299 6.33 -2.58 -7.29
CA SER A 299 7.18 -3.52 -8.00
C SER A 299 8.01 -4.33 -7.00
N SER A 300 8.05 -5.63 -7.22
CA SER A 300 8.86 -6.56 -6.44
C SER A 300 10.33 -6.54 -6.80
N LEU A 301 10.67 -5.92 -7.94
CA LEU A 301 11.99 -5.95 -8.56
C LEU A 301 12.61 -4.56 -8.65
N HIS A 302 11.81 -3.49 -8.51
CA HIS A 302 12.27 -2.11 -8.53
C HIS A 302 11.74 -1.34 -7.31
N LYS A 303 12.62 -0.97 -6.37
CA LYS A 303 12.22 -0.23 -5.17
C LYS A 303 11.63 1.14 -5.56
N GLY A 304 10.38 1.37 -5.18
CA GLY A 304 9.64 2.59 -5.54
C GLY A 304 8.99 2.54 -6.93
N GLY A 305 9.21 1.49 -7.71
CA GLY A 305 8.47 1.24 -8.94
C GLY A 305 7.03 0.86 -8.67
N ILE A 306 6.09 1.33 -9.50
CA ILE A 306 4.66 1.07 -9.35
C ILE A 306 4.14 0.36 -10.61
N ASN A 307 3.43 -0.75 -10.39
CA ASN A 307 2.70 -1.48 -11.42
C ASN A 307 1.26 -1.00 -11.47
N LEU A 308 0.69 -0.96 -12.68
CA LEU A 308 -0.72 -0.75 -12.95
C LEU A 308 -1.24 -1.96 -13.73
N VAL A 309 -2.35 -2.55 -13.28
CA VAL A 309 -3.07 -3.58 -14.02
C VAL A 309 -4.44 -3.07 -14.38
N LEU A 310 -4.74 -2.99 -15.67
CA LEU A 310 -6.09 -2.69 -16.15
C LEU A 310 -6.82 -3.99 -16.47
N PHE A 311 -8.04 -4.13 -15.93
CA PHE A 311 -8.87 -5.33 -16.13
C PHE A 311 -9.52 -5.40 -17.50
N ASP A 312 -9.56 -4.27 -18.21
CA ASP A 312 -9.90 -4.18 -19.63
C ASP A 312 -8.78 -3.46 -20.38
N ALA A 313 -8.10 -4.21 -21.26
CA ALA A 313 -7.01 -3.69 -22.08
C ALA A 313 -7.47 -2.60 -23.05
N ASN A 314 -8.77 -2.54 -23.38
CA ASN A 314 -9.29 -1.51 -24.26
C ASN A 314 -9.28 -0.13 -23.61
N LYS A 315 -9.09 0.00 -22.29
CA LYS A 315 -9.07 1.31 -21.60
C LYS A 315 -7.78 2.12 -21.82
N ALA A 316 -6.77 1.54 -22.48
CA ALA A 316 -5.55 2.23 -22.85
C ALA A 316 -5.06 1.86 -24.26
N ASP A 317 -4.62 2.87 -25.01
CA ASP A 317 -4.08 2.70 -26.35
C ASP A 317 -2.55 2.72 -26.34
N CYS A 318 -1.92 1.77 -27.04
CA CYS A 318 -0.49 1.79 -27.30
C CYS A 318 -0.18 2.84 -28.38
N ILE A 319 0.43 3.96 -27.98
CA ILE A 319 0.62 5.14 -28.84
C ILE A 319 2.00 5.19 -29.51
N SER A 320 2.99 4.50 -28.94
CA SER A 320 4.35 4.43 -29.49
C SER A 320 5.04 3.17 -29.00
N VAL A 321 5.98 2.67 -29.80
CA VAL A 321 6.90 1.61 -29.42
C VAL A 321 8.30 2.03 -29.85
N VAL A 322 9.30 1.79 -29.00
CA VAL A 322 10.71 2.04 -29.31
C VAL A 322 11.56 0.85 -28.91
N SER A 323 12.52 0.49 -29.77
CA SER A 323 13.55 -0.49 -29.43
C SER A 323 14.63 0.12 -28.54
N LYS A 324 14.91 -0.52 -27.40
CA LYS A 324 16.02 -0.19 -26.49
C LYS A 324 16.88 -1.41 -26.22
N GLU A 325 18.18 -1.20 -26.07
CA GLU A 325 19.13 -2.24 -25.68
C GLU A 325 19.63 -1.97 -24.26
N ILE A 326 19.62 -2.98 -23.41
CA ILE A 326 20.05 -2.86 -22.03
C ILE A 326 21.57 -2.82 -21.95
N LYS A 327 22.10 -1.68 -21.52
CA LYS A 327 23.54 -1.43 -21.38
C LYS A 327 24.06 -1.52 -19.94
N LYS A 328 23.16 -1.53 -18.97
CA LYS A 328 23.48 -1.61 -17.55
C LYS A 328 22.36 -2.37 -16.84
N VAL A 329 22.72 -3.28 -15.95
CA VAL A 329 21.80 -3.98 -15.06
C VAL A 329 22.24 -3.67 -13.64
N GLU A 330 21.34 -3.11 -12.84
CA GLU A 330 21.57 -2.95 -11.41
C GLU A 330 21.01 -4.16 -10.68
N ILE A 331 21.89 -4.87 -9.96
CA ILE A 331 21.51 -5.99 -9.11
C ILE A 331 21.48 -5.44 -7.69
N ALA A 332 20.29 -5.37 -7.08
CA ALA A 332 20.19 -5.16 -5.64
C ALA A 332 20.71 -6.42 -4.95
N LEU A 333 21.86 -6.30 -4.27
CA LEU A 333 22.50 -7.36 -3.49
C LEU A 333 21.92 -7.45 -2.09
#